data_AF-A0A6I3U7T0-F1
#
_entry.id   AF-A0A6I3U7T0-F1
#
_cell.length_a   1.000
_cell.length_b   1.000
_cell.length_c   1.000
_cell.angle_alpha   90.00
_cell.angle_beta   90.00
_cell.angle_gamma   90.00
#
_symmetry.space_group_name_H-M   'P 1'
#
loop_
_entity.id
_entity.type
_entity.pdbx_description
1 polymer ?
#
loop_
_entity_poly.entity_id
_entity_poly.type
_entity_poly.pdbx_seq_one_letter_code
_entity_poly.pdbx_strand_id
1 'polypeptide(L)'
;MDHNLAPEQQIQVALHELGHKDHTRSEYQNARLRCENEADRNMIHHLVKDAIESLDDPTEFDYLKFMSYYNLKTVTNEVMVKE
;
A
#
# COMPACT_ATOMS: atom_id res chain seq x y z
N MET A 1 14.98 -9.04 0.98
CA MET A 1 14.45 -8.10 -0.03
C MET A 1 15.12 -8.41 -1.34
N ASP A 2 14.38 -8.43 -2.44
CA ASP A 2 14.97 -8.60 -3.78
C ASP A 2 15.68 -7.31 -4.18
N HIS A 3 17.00 -7.37 -4.33
CA HIS A 3 17.84 -6.22 -4.68
C HIS A 3 17.68 -5.79 -6.15
N ASN A 4 16.92 -6.52 -6.96
CA ASN A 4 16.61 -6.15 -8.34
C ASN A 4 15.36 -5.26 -8.48
N LEU A 5 14.63 -5.03 -7.40
CA LEU A 5 13.47 -4.13 -7.39
C LEU A 5 13.92 -2.68 -7.34
N ALA A 6 13.17 -1.80 -8.01
CA ALA A 6 13.36 -0.36 -7.87
C ALA A 6 13.07 0.07 -6.40
N PRO A 7 13.70 1.15 -5.89
CA PRO A 7 13.55 1.57 -4.49
C PRO A 7 12.09 1.69 -4.03
N GLU A 8 11.22 2.27 -4.86
CA GLU A 8 9.80 2.42 -4.59
C GLU A 8 9.08 1.08 -4.45
N GLN A 9 9.46 0.08 -5.24
CA GLN A 9 8.89 -1.27 -5.14
C GLN A 9 9.37 -2.00 -3.88
N GLN A 10 10.62 -1.75 -3.46
CA GLN A 10 11.12 -2.28 -2.20
C GLN A 10 10.35 -1.68 -1.00
N ILE A 11 10.02 -0.39 -1.06
CA ILE A 11 9.20 0.29 -0.04
C ILE A 11 7.78 -0.29 -0.03
N GLN A 12 7.16 -0.50 -1.19
CA GLN A 12 5.84 -1.15 -1.29
C GLN A 12 5.83 -2.52 -0.61
N VAL A 13 6.79 -3.38 -0.97
CA VAL A 13 6.92 -4.71 -0.36
C VAL A 13 7.15 -4.60 1.15
N ALA A 14 8.07 -3.75 1.59
CA ALA A 14 8.38 -3.62 3.01
C ALA A 14 7.16 -3.19 3.85
N LEU A 15 6.37 -2.23 3.35
CA LEU A 15 5.15 -1.78 4.03
C LEU A 15 4.05 -2.85 4.00
N HIS A 16 3.89 -3.57 2.89
CA HIS A 16 2.94 -4.68 2.80
C HIS A 16 3.28 -5.78 3.83
N GLU A 17 4.54 -6.21 3.89
CA GLU A 17 4.99 -7.20 4.87
C GLU A 17 4.84 -6.69 6.32
N LEU A 18 5.02 -5.38 6.56
CA LEU A 18 4.76 -4.79 7.88
C LEU A 18 3.27 -4.86 8.25
N GLY A 19 2.38 -4.76 7.26
CA GLY A 19 0.95 -4.98 7.42
C GLY A 19 0.58 -6.42 7.79
N HIS A 20 1.48 -7.39 7.61
CA HIS A 20 1.31 -8.77 8.06
C HIS A 20 1.84 -9.05 9.47
N LYS A 21 2.52 -8.09 10.13
CA LYS A 21 3.27 -8.35 11.38
C LYS A 21 2.45 -8.99 12.50
N ASP A 22 1.15 -8.68 12.57
CA ASP A 22 0.24 -9.13 13.62
C ASP A 22 -0.62 -10.32 13.19
N HIS A 23 -0.51 -10.79 11.93
CA HIS A 23 -1.23 -11.95 11.46
C HIS A 23 -0.57 -13.24 11.95
N THR A 24 -1.37 -14.10 12.58
CA THR A 24 -0.95 -15.47 12.86
C THR A 24 -1.02 -16.33 11.60
N ARG A 25 -0.23 -17.42 11.59
CA ARG A 25 -0.30 -18.42 10.51
C ARG A 25 -1.71 -18.99 10.32
N SER A 26 -2.45 -19.19 11.41
CA SER A 26 -3.82 -19.71 11.37
C SER A 26 -4.78 -18.72 10.70
N GLU A 27 -4.67 -17.43 11.02
CA GLU A 27 -5.48 -16.40 10.37
C GLU A 27 -5.19 -16.31 8.88
N TYR A 28 -3.91 -16.32 8.50
CA TYR A 28 -3.53 -16.31 7.10
C TYR A 28 -4.09 -17.53 6.33
N GLN A 29 -4.04 -18.71 6.94
CA GLN A 29 -4.58 -19.94 6.34
C GLN A 29 -6.10 -19.89 6.16
N ASN A 30 -6.83 -19.35 7.14
CA ASN A 30 -8.29 -19.36 7.15
C ASN A 30 -8.92 -18.13 6.46
N ALA A 31 -8.21 -17.01 6.40
CA ALA A 31 -8.71 -15.72 5.96
C ALA A 31 -7.72 -14.97 5.06
N ARG A 32 -6.99 -15.70 4.18
CA ARG A 32 -5.92 -15.14 3.33
C ARG A 32 -6.30 -13.82 2.66
N LEU A 33 -7.42 -13.77 1.95
CA LEU A 33 -7.84 -12.56 1.23
C LEU A 33 -8.01 -11.35 2.17
N ARG A 34 -8.50 -11.56 3.39
CA ARG A 34 -8.60 -10.49 4.38
C ARG A 34 -7.21 -10.01 4.78
N CYS A 35 -6.31 -10.93 5.11
CA CYS A 35 -4.95 -10.60 5.51
C CYS A 35 -4.16 -9.84 4.42
N GLU A 36 -4.30 -10.25 3.15
CA GLU A 36 -3.71 -9.56 2.00
C GLU A 36 -4.28 -8.15 1.85
N ASN A 37 -5.60 -7.99 1.95
CA ASN A 37 -6.24 -6.67 1.88
C ASN A 37 -5.84 -5.77 3.07
N GLU A 38 -5.65 -6.32 4.26
CA GLU A 38 -5.18 -5.60 5.44
C GLU A 38 -3.73 -5.11 5.26
N ALA A 39 -2.87 -5.94 4.67
CA ALA A 39 -1.51 -5.57 4.32
C ALA A 39 -1.44 -4.52 3.19
N ASP A 40 -2.23 -4.69 2.12
CA ASP A 40 -2.34 -3.71 1.05
C ASP A 40 -2.85 -2.36 1.56
N ARG A 41 -3.84 -2.37 2.47
CA ARG A 41 -4.32 -1.17 3.13
C ARG A 41 -3.22 -0.50 3.95
N ASN A 42 -2.42 -1.27 4.70
CA ASN A 42 -1.30 -0.73 5.46
C ASN A 42 -0.27 -0.07 4.55
N MET A 43 0.10 -0.74 3.45
CA MET A 43 1.00 -0.21 2.44
C MET A 43 0.46 1.10 1.84
N ILE A 44 -0.77 1.08 1.32
CA ILE A 44 -1.38 2.23 0.65
C ILE A 44 -1.52 3.42 1.62
N HIS A 45 -1.95 3.17 2.85
CA HIS A 45 -2.09 4.23 3.87
C HIS A 45 -0.79 5.01 4.08
N HIS A 46 0.34 4.32 4.25
CA HIS A 46 1.63 4.97 4.46
C HIS A 46 2.11 5.69 3.20
N LEU A 47 1.93 5.10 2.02
CA LEU A 47 2.32 5.76 0.76
C LEU A 47 1.51 7.03 0.49
N VAL A 48 0.19 7.00 0.73
CA VAL A 48 -0.69 8.17 0.59
C VAL A 48 -0.31 9.24 1.60
N LYS A 49 -0.05 8.84 2.86
CA LYS A 49 0.38 9.76 3.91
C LYS A 49 1.69 10.47 3.53
N ASP A 50 2.72 9.72 3.14
CA ASP A 50 4.00 10.29 2.71
C ASP A 50 3.83 11.22 1.50
N ALA A 51 3.00 10.83 0.52
CA ALA A 51 2.73 11.66 -0.65
C ALA A 51 2.06 12.99 -0.28
N ILE A 52 1.04 12.95 0.60
CA ILE A 52 0.35 14.17 1.06
C ILE A 52 1.28 15.05 1.90
N GLU A 53 2.07 14.47 2.79
CA GLU A 53 3.03 15.21 3.63
C GLU A 53 4.16 15.85 2.80
N SER A 54 4.41 15.35 1.58
CA SER A 54 5.39 15.92 0.65
C SER A 54 4.87 17.10 -0.19
N LEU A 55 3.56 17.37 -0.18
CA LEU A 55 2.93 18.47 -0.93
C LEU A 55 2.88 19.76 -0.10
N ASP A 56 3.08 20.91 -0.76
CA ASP A 56 2.87 22.22 -0.14
C ASP A 56 1.38 22.49 0.15
N ASP A 57 0.49 22.01 -0.74
CA ASP A 57 -0.96 22.06 -0.59
C ASP A 57 -1.57 20.64 -0.75
N PRO A 58 -2.12 20.03 0.33
CA PRO A 58 -2.75 18.72 0.27
C PRO A 58 -3.89 18.58 -0.74
N THR A 59 -4.52 19.69 -1.14
CA THR A 59 -5.60 19.67 -2.14
C THR A 59 -5.12 19.38 -3.56
N GLU A 60 -3.81 19.47 -3.81
CA GLU A 60 -3.18 19.12 -5.08
C GLU A 60 -2.97 17.61 -5.26
N PHE A 61 -3.33 16.79 -4.26
CA PHE A 61 -3.18 15.35 -4.34
C PHE A 61 -4.04 14.74 -5.47
N ASP A 62 -3.37 14.23 -6.51
CA ASP A 62 -3.98 13.57 -7.66
C ASP A 62 -3.88 12.05 -7.53
N TYR A 63 -4.97 11.41 -7.09
CA TYR A 63 -5.01 9.96 -6.86
C TYR A 63 -4.77 9.14 -8.13
N LEU A 64 -5.10 9.66 -9.32
CA LEU A 64 -4.88 8.94 -10.58
C LEU A 64 -3.39 8.86 -10.91
N LYS A 65 -2.66 9.98 -10.73
CA LYS A 65 -1.20 10.00 -10.87
C LYS A 65 -0.53 9.12 -9.81
N PHE A 66 -0.99 9.20 -8.57
CA PHE A 66 -0.49 8.37 -7.47
C PHE A 66 -0.63 6.88 -7.78
N MET A 67 -1.82 6.42 -8.17
CA MET A 67 -2.08 5.03 -8.52
C MET A 67 -1.25 4.57 -9.72
N SER A 68 -1.08 5.44 -10.74
CA SER A 68 -0.24 5.15 -11.89
C SER A 68 1.24 4.99 -11.52
N TYR A 69 1.76 5.84 -10.63
CA TYR A 69 3.16 5.80 -10.20
C TYR A 69 3.48 4.51 -9.43
N TYR A 70 2.62 4.12 -8.49
CA TYR A 70 2.79 2.89 -7.70
C TYR A 70 2.21 1.63 -8.36
N ASN A 71 1.76 1.73 -9.61
CA ASN A 71 1.22 0.62 -10.38
C ASN A 71 0.05 -0.11 -9.67
N LEU A 72 -0.83 0.66 -8.99
CA LEU A 72 -2.04 0.18 -8.33
C LEU A 72 -3.17 0.07 -9.36
N LYS A 73 -3.71 -1.14 -9.58
CA LYS A 73 -4.60 -1.43 -10.73
C LYS A 73 -6.01 -1.86 -10.38
N THR A 74 -6.28 -2.18 -9.12
CA THR A 74 -7.57 -2.76 -8.74
C THR A 74 -8.51 -1.69 -8.18
N VAL A 75 -9.81 -1.95 -8.32
CA VAL A 75 -10.85 -1.12 -7.67
C VAL A 75 -10.66 -1.12 -6.15
N THR A 76 -10.22 -2.24 -5.56
CA THR A 76 -9.88 -2.32 -4.14
C THR A 76 -8.79 -1.34 -3.76
N ASN A 77 -7.71 -1.24 -4.55
CA ASN A 77 -6.65 -0.25 -4.29
C ASN A 77 -7.18 1.19 -4.44
N GLU A 78 -8.02 1.45 -5.44
CA GLU A 78 -8.65 2.77 -5.61
C GLU A 78 -9.45 3.19 -4.38
N VAL A 79 -10.25 2.28 -3.83
CA VAL A 79 -11.01 2.53 -2.59
C VAL A 79 -10.05 2.84 -1.44
N MET A 80 -9.00 2.03 -1.24
CA MET A 80 -8.02 2.23 -0.17
C MET A 80 -7.22 3.55 -0.30
N VAL A 81 -7.01 4.06 -1.52
CA VAL A 81 -6.34 5.36 -1.74
C VAL A 81 -7.25 6.54 -1.37
N LYS A 82 -8.57 6.35 -1.45
CA LYS A 82 -9.58 7.39 -1.21
C LYS A 82 -10.13 7.42 0.22
N GLU A 83 -9.74 6.47 1.07
CA GLU A 83 -10.09 6.40 2.50
C GLU A 83 -9.20 7.31 3.36
#